data_AF-A0A3M2ZKD8-F1
#
_entry.id   AF-A0A3M2ZKD8-F1
#
_cell.length_a   1.000
_cell.length_b   1.000
_cell.length_c   1.000
_cell.angle_alpha   90.00
_cell.angle_beta   90.00
_cell.angle_gamma   90.00
#
_symmetry.space_group_name_H-M   'P 1'
#
loop_
_entity.id
_entity.type
_entity.pdbx_description
1 polymer ?
#
loop_
_entity_poly.entity_id
_entity_poly.type
_entity_poly.pdbx_seq_one_letter_code
_entity_poly.pdbx_strand_id
1 'polypeptide(L)'
;MPLRQRLENLPVGQKLLAALLVLMTTVLLVANLTFIGAAYYISQEAMAPQALQTIGRLISSADLNERALYSPNEARALLKELKSYGPLRAAALYDNDGERLEQMQQGQSLELPRHFKDLDSWRLTEFRSTQVITVPKGDEPPGHLLLVASSELP
;
A
#
# COMPACT_ATOMS: atom_id res chain seq x y z
N MET A 1 -40.75 -26.12 -17.45
CA MET A 1 -40.11 -27.40 -17.82
C MET A 1 -38.71 -27.42 -17.24
N PRO A 2 -38.38 -28.35 -16.33
CA PRO A 2 -37.11 -28.35 -15.61
C PRO A 2 -35.95 -28.71 -16.55
N LEU A 3 -34.82 -27.99 -16.44
CA LEU A 3 -33.58 -28.25 -17.23
C LEU A 3 -33.16 -29.72 -17.19
N ARG A 4 -33.43 -30.40 -16.08
CA ARG A 4 -33.16 -31.82 -15.85
C ARG A 4 -33.82 -32.74 -16.90
N GLN A 5 -35.08 -32.47 -17.27
CA GLN A 5 -35.80 -33.27 -18.29
C GLN A 5 -35.26 -33.05 -19.70
N ARG A 6 -34.73 -31.86 -20.01
CA ARG A 6 -34.05 -31.61 -21.29
C ARG A 6 -32.70 -32.31 -21.36
N LEU A 7 -31.97 -32.40 -20.26
CA LEU A 7 -30.68 -33.11 -20.19
C LEU A 7 -30.85 -34.64 -20.27
N GLU A 8 -31.90 -35.19 -19.66
CA GLU A 8 -32.19 -36.63 -19.67
C GLU A 8 -32.59 -37.16 -21.06
N ASN A 9 -33.29 -36.36 -21.87
CA ASN A 9 -33.77 -36.74 -23.20
C ASN A 9 -32.77 -36.52 -24.34
N LEU A 10 -31.54 -36.08 -24.05
CA LEU A 10 -30.51 -35.89 -25.09
C LEU A 10 -29.88 -37.23 -25.52
N PRO A 11 -29.59 -37.41 -26.83
CA PRO A 11 -28.73 -38.48 -27.32
C PRO A 11 -27.40 -38.53 -26.56
N VAL A 12 -26.86 -39.72 -26.36
CA VAL A 12 -25.65 -39.98 -25.54
C VAL A 12 -24.48 -39.07 -25.91
N GLY A 13 -24.27 -38.81 -27.22
CA GLY A 13 -23.22 -37.90 -27.70
C GLY A 13 -23.40 -36.44 -27.24
N GLN A 14 -24.63 -35.93 -27.18
CA GLN A 14 -24.91 -34.57 -26.72
C GLN A 14 -24.76 -34.44 -25.20
N LYS A 15 -25.03 -35.50 -24.43
CA LYS A 15 -24.75 -35.54 -22.99
C LYS A 15 -23.25 -35.47 -22.71
N LEU A 16 -22.45 -36.23 -23.46
CA LEU A 16 -20.98 -36.19 -23.37
C LEU A 16 -20.44 -34.81 -23.74
N LEU A 17 -20.95 -34.21 -24.82
CA LEU A 17 -20.52 -32.88 -25.27
C LEU A 17 -20.91 -31.78 -24.26
N ALA A 18 -22.10 -31.86 -23.67
CA ALA A 18 -22.53 -30.95 -22.61
C ALA A 18 -21.68 -31.10 -21.34
N ALA A 19 -21.38 -32.34 -20.94
CA ALA A 19 -20.50 -32.61 -19.79
C ALA A 19 -19.08 -32.08 -20.03
N LEU A 20 -18.56 -32.27 -21.25
CA LEU A 20 -17.26 -31.75 -21.66
C LEU A 20 -17.24 -30.21 -21.63
N LEU A 21 -18.29 -29.57 -22.16
CA LEU A 21 -18.43 -28.11 -22.12
C LEU A 21 -18.44 -27.59 -20.68
N VAL A 22 -19.26 -28.18 -19.81
CA VAL A 22 -19.34 -27.80 -18.40
C VAL A 22 -17.98 -27.96 -17.72
N LEU A 23 -17.30 -29.09 -17.94
CA LEU A 23 -15.96 -29.32 -17.40
C LEU A 23 -14.99 -28.24 -17.87
N MET A 24 -14.97 -27.96 -19.18
CA MET A 24 -14.05 -27.01 -19.79
C MET A 24 -14.31 -25.59 -19.29
N THR A 25 -15.57 -25.17 -19.20
CA THR A 25 -15.92 -23.86 -18.64
C THR A 25 -15.52 -23.77 -17.16
N THR A 26 -15.77 -24.81 -16.37
CA THR A 26 -15.41 -24.83 -14.94
C THR A 26 -13.89 -24.69 -14.75
N VAL A 27 -13.10 -25.46 -15.52
CA VAL A 27 -11.64 -25.38 -15.48
C VAL A 27 -11.16 -23.99 -15.88
N LEU A 28 -11.71 -23.40 -16.95
CA LEU A 28 -11.36 -22.06 -17.41
C LEU A 28 -11.63 -21.01 -16.32
N LEU A 29 -12.78 -21.11 -15.65
CA LEU A 29 -13.22 -20.17 -14.62
C LEU A 29 -12.34 -20.28 -13.38
N VAL A 30 -12.11 -21.49 -12.87
CA VAL A 30 -11.24 -21.73 -11.71
C VAL A 30 -9.81 -21.29 -11.99
N ALA A 31 -9.26 -21.60 -13.17
CA ALA A 31 -7.91 -21.20 -13.54
C ALA A 31 -7.77 -19.67 -13.60
N ASN A 32 -8.74 -18.97 -14.19
CA ASN A 32 -8.70 -17.50 -14.27
C ASN A 32 -8.84 -16.85 -12.89
N LEU A 33 -9.76 -17.31 -12.04
CA LEU A 33 -9.90 -16.80 -10.68
C LEU A 33 -8.64 -17.07 -9.85
N THR A 34 -8.03 -18.24 -9.99
CA THR A 34 -6.79 -18.59 -9.30
C THR A 34 -5.64 -17.71 -9.77
N PHE A 35 -5.54 -17.46 -11.08
CA PHE A 35 -4.51 -16.58 -11.64
C PHE A 35 -4.67 -15.13 -11.18
N ILE A 36 -5.89 -14.58 -11.25
CA ILE A 36 -6.19 -13.21 -10.78
C ILE A 36 -5.98 -13.13 -9.27
N GLY A 37 -6.41 -14.13 -8.50
CA GLY A 37 -6.23 -14.18 -7.05
C GLY A 37 -4.76 -14.25 -6.64
N ALA A 38 -3.96 -15.07 -7.31
CA ALA A 38 -2.52 -15.15 -7.08
C ALA A 38 -1.82 -13.84 -7.48
N ALA A 39 -2.18 -13.26 -8.62
CA ALA A 39 -1.65 -11.97 -9.03
C ALA A 39 -2.02 -10.86 -8.04
N TYR A 40 -3.26 -10.85 -7.53
CA TYR A 40 -3.71 -9.90 -6.52
C TYR A 40 -2.94 -10.07 -5.19
N TYR A 41 -2.79 -11.32 -4.73
CA TYR A 41 -2.03 -11.63 -3.51
C TYR A 41 -0.56 -11.20 -3.64
N ILE A 42 0.11 -11.56 -4.74
CA ILE A 42 1.51 -11.18 -5.01
C ILE A 42 1.64 -9.66 -5.18
N SER A 43 0.68 -9.01 -5.83
CA SER A 43 0.67 -7.55 -6.04
C SER A 43 0.50 -6.78 -4.73
N GLN A 44 -0.22 -7.32 -3.75
CA GLN A 44 -0.36 -6.73 -2.42
C GLN A 44 0.97 -6.71 -1.65
N GLU A 45 1.83 -7.70 -1.89
CA GLU A 45 3.20 -7.75 -1.33
C GLU A 45 4.23 -6.98 -2.17
N ALA A 46 4.00 -6.76 -3.47
CA ALA A 46 5.01 -6.22 -4.40
C ALA A 46 4.84 -4.75 -4.79
N MET A 47 3.64 -4.15 -4.68
CA MET A 47 3.43 -2.76 -5.07
C MET A 47 3.84 -1.79 -3.95
N ALA A 48 5.05 -1.22 -4.08
CA ALA A 48 5.68 -0.13 -3.31
C ALA A 48 6.68 -0.42 -2.15
N PRO A 49 6.91 -1.65 -1.61
CA PRO A 49 7.86 -1.82 -0.51
C PRO A 49 9.31 -1.53 -0.90
N GLN A 50 9.73 -1.83 -2.13
CA GLN A 50 11.13 -1.64 -2.54
C GLN A 50 11.49 -0.17 -2.73
N ALA A 51 10.60 0.62 -3.35
CA ALA A 51 10.80 2.07 -3.50
C ALA A 51 10.78 2.77 -2.14
N LEU A 52 9.84 2.41 -1.26
CA LEU A 52 9.75 2.95 0.09
C LEU A 52 10.94 2.52 0.97
N GLN A 53 11.38 1.26 0.92
CA GLN A 53 12.55 0.81 1.65
C GLN A 53 13.82 1.48 1.14
N THR A 54 13.92 1.74 -0.16
CA THR A 54 15.06 2.47 -0.74
C THR A 54 15.03 3.94 -0.35
N ILE A 55 13.87 4.60 -0.39
CA ILE A 55 13.69 5.97 0.11
C ILE A 55 14.00 6.02 1.61
N GLY A 56 13.50 5.07 2.39
CA GLY A 56 13.73 5.00 3.83
C GLY A 56 15.17 4.72 4.17
N ARG A 57 15.86 3.84 3.43
CA ARG A 57 17.32 3.65 3.55
C ARG A 57 18.08 4.89 3.11
N LEU A 58 17.68 5.55 2.02
CA LEU A 58 18.32 6.76 1.54
C LEU A 58 18.21 7.86 2.58
N ILE A 59 17.02 8.10 3.15
CA ILE A 59 16.78 9.07 4.23
C ILE A 59 17.48 8.67 5.53
N SER A 60 17.54 7.38 5.86
CA SER A 60 18.28 6.91 7.04
C SER A 60 19.79 7.02 6.86
N SER A 61 20.27 7.05 5.61
CA SER A 61 21.70 7.12 5.25
C SER A 61 22.19 8.52 4.91
N ALA A 62 21.32 9.36 4.35
CA ALA A 62 21.54 10.76 4.09
C ALA A 62 21.06 11.45 5.36
N ASP A 63 22.02 11.80 6.23
CA ASP A 63 21.84 12.54 7.48
C ASP A 63 20.44 13.15 7.59
N LEU A 64 19.53 12.41 8.24
CA LEU A 64 18.35 13.02 8.84
C LEU A 64 18.93 14.10 9.72
N ASN A 65 18.98 15.33 9.20
CA ASN A 65 19.50 16.47 9.91
C ASN A 65 18.81 16.40 11.26
N GLU A 66 19.53 16.10 12.35
CA GLU A 66 18.92 15.87 13.67
C GLU A 66 18.01 17.07 14.04
N ARG A 67 18.32 18.23 13.44
CA ARG A 67 17.60 19.51 13.39
C ARG A 67 16.16 19.44 12.86
N ALA A 68 15.77 18.44 12.07
CA ALA A 68 14.44 18.29 11.50
C ALA A 68 13.35 18.18 12.57
N LEU A 69 13.69 17.60 13.73
CA LEU A 69 12.80 17.50 14.89
C LEU A 69 12.87 18.72 15.84
N TYR A 70 13.82 19.64 15.65
CA TYR A 70 14.00 20.80 16.56
C TYR A 70 13.08 21.97 16.22
N SER A 71 12.56 22.06 14.99
CA SER A 71 11.58 23.10 14.65
C SER A 71 10.63 22.70 13.53
N PRO A 72 9.40 23.25 13.51
CA PRO A 72 8.47 23.08 12.39
C PRO A 72 9.04 23.56 11.04
N ASN A 73 9.93 24.56 11.06
CA ASN A 73 10.55 25.08 9.83
C ASN A 73 11.54 24.07 9.22
N GLU A 74 12.33 23.40 10.06
CA GLU A 74 13.28 22.37 9.63
C GLU A 74 12.53 21.09 9.18
N ALA A 75 11.47 20.72 9.90
CA ALA A 75 10.57 19.64 9.49
C ALA A 75 9.99 19.90 8.09
N ARG A 76 9.54 21.13 7.82
CA ARG A 76 9.03 21.54 6.51
C ARG A 76 10.11 21.52 5.43
N ALA A 77 11.35 21.90 5.75
CA ALA A 77 12.46 21.85 4.80
C ALA A 77 12.76 20.42 4.34
N LEU A 78 12.83 19.48 5.29
CA LEU A 78 12.98 18.04 5.01
C LEU A 78 11.84 17.52 4.12
N LEU A 79 10.58 17.78 4.51
CA LEU A 79 9.42 17.31 3.75
C LEU A 79 9.35 17.90 2.33
N LYS A 80 9.87 19.11 2.13
CA LYS A 80 9.97 19.74 0.81
C LYS A 80 11.00 19.04 -0.09
N GLU A 81 12.11 18.59 0.48
CA GLU A 81 13.11 17.79 -0.23
C GLU A 81 12.53 16.43 -0.64
N LEU A 82 11.77 15.80 0.26
CA LEU A 82 11.06 14.55 0.00
C LEU A 82 10.01 14.67 -1.11
N LYS A 83 9.41 15.85 -1.29
CA LYS A 83 8.45 16.12 -2.38
C LYS A 83 9.06 16.02 -3.78
N SER A 84 10.38 16.13 -3.91
CA SER A 84 11.06 15.96 -5.21
C SER A 84 11.04 14.50 -5.70
N TYR A 85 10.71 13.55 -4.82
CA TYR A 85 10.63 12.13 -5.15
C TYR A 85 9.23 11.78 -5.66
N GLY A 86 9.12 11.51 -6.96
CA GLY A 86 7.87 11.22 -7.67
C GLY A 86 6.94 10.14 -7.08
N PRO A 87 7.42 9.03 -6.47
CA PRO A 87 6.52 8.02 -5.91
C PRO A 87 5.92 8.38 -4.55
N LEU A 88 6.42 9.44 -3.90
CA LEU A 88 5.94 9.86 -2.59
C LEU A 88 4.64 10.64 -2.72
N ARG A 89 3.60 10.18 -2.04
CA ARG A 89 2.27 10.83 -2.05
C ARG A 89 2.06 11.67 -0.82
N ALA A 90 2.49 11.19 0.34
CA ALA A 90 2.39 11.94 1.58
C ALA A 90 3.55 11.60 2.51
N ALA A 91 3.89 12.53 3.38
CA ALA A 91 4.81 12.28 4.48
C ALA A 91 4.43 13.15 5.67
N ALA A 92 4.62 12.64 6.89
CA ALA A 92 4.39 13.38 8.12
C ALA A 92 5.55 13.13 9.10
N LEU A 93 5.99 14.20 9.75
CA LEU A 93 6.99 14.14 10.80
C LEU A 93 6.29 14.31 12.16
N TYR A 94 6.59 13.40 13.08
CA TYR A 94 6.09 13.40 14.45
C TYR A 94 7.26 13.62 15.39
N ASP A 95 7.06 14.45 16.42
CA ASP A 95 8.03 14.64 17.50
C ASP A 95 8.08 13.41 18.42
N ASN A 96 8.98 13.46 19.38
CA ASN A 96 9.14 12.49 20.47
C ASN A 96 7.84 12.23 21.27
N ASP A 97 6.99 13.24 21.43
CA ASP A 97 5.69 13.13 22.11
C ASP A 97 4.63 12.43 21.23
N GLY A 98 4.95 12.16 19.97
CA GLY A 98 4.04 11.60 18.98
C GLY A 98 3.09 12.62 18.36
N GLU A 99 3.27 13.91 18.62
CA GLU A 99 2.55 15.01 17.98
C GLU A 99 3.10 15.28 16.58
N ARG A 100 2.22 15.50 15.60
CA ARG A 100 2.64 15.83 14.23
C ARG A 100 3.17 17.26 14.15
N LEU A 101 4.45 17.40 13.83
CA LEU A 101 5.12 18.68 13.61
C LEU A 101 4.72 19.29 12.27
N GLU A 102 4.81 18.50 11.20
CA GLU A 102 4.53 18.95 9.85
C GLU A 102 4.08 17.80 8.96
N GLN A 103 3.41 18.15 7.85
CA GLN A 103 2.98 17.20 6.84
C GLN A 103 3.16 17.74 5.42
N MET A 104 3.39 16.82 4.49
CA MET A 104 3.31 17.09 3.06
C MET A 104 2.37 16.09 2.39
N GLN A 105 1.71 16.56 1.34
CA GLN A 105 0.88 15.75 0.47
C GLN A 105 1.05 16.16 -1.00
N GLN A 106 0.85 15.21 -1.90
CA GLN A 106 0.99 15.37 -3.33
C GLN A 106 -0.11 14.60 -4.07
N GLY A 107 -1.00 15.36 -4.72
CA GLY A 107 -2.15 14.81 -5.44
C GLY A 107 -3.41 14.81 -4.58
N GLN A 108 -4.06 13.65 -4.46
CA GLN A 108 -5.30 13.53 -3.69
C GLN A 108 -5.06 13.87 -2.21
N SER A 109 -6.04 14.56 -1.61
CA SER A 109 -5.98 14.91 -0.19
C SER A 109 -6.00 13.63 0.64
N LEU A 110 -5.00 13.48 1.51
CA LEU A 110 -4.88 12.36 2.42
C LEU A 110 -4.84 12.91 3.84
N GLU A 111 -5.85 12.56 4.65
CA GLU A 111 -5.85 12.95 6.06
C GLU A 111 -4.91 12.04 6.83
N LEU A 112 -3.72 12.54 7.12
CA LEU A 112 -2.76 11.86 7.98
C LEU A 112 -3.19 11.98 9.45
N PRO A 113 -2.83 11.01 10.31
CA PRO A 113 -3.06 11.08 11.74
C PRO A 113 -2.40 12.30 12.38
N ARG A 114 -3.03 12.87 13.40
CA ARG A 114 -2.42 13.94 14.21
C ARG A 114 -1.43 13.38 15.24
N HIS A 115 -1.75 12.23 15.81
CA HIS A 115 -0.91 11.55 16.77
C HIS A 115 -0.35 10.26 16.19
N PHE A 116 0.89 9.95 16.54
CA PHE A 116 1.56 8.72 16.18
C PHE A 116 0.80 7.47 16.69
N LYS A 117 0.11 7.56 17.83
CA LYS A 117 -0.67 6.44 18.41
C LYS A 117 -1.85 6.01 17.53
N ASP A 118 -2.41 6.94 16.76
CA ASP A 118 -3.56 6.67 15.87
C ASP A 118 -3.11 6.02 14.55
N LEU A 119 -1.79 5.93 14.32
CA LEU A 119 -1.21 5.47 13.07
C LEU A 119 -1.54 4.00 12.79
N ASP A 120 -1.49 3.13 13.80
CA ASP A 120 -1.77 1.71 13.60
C ASP A 120 -3.22 1.48 13.18
N SER A 121 -4.17 2.17 13.80
CA SER A 121 -5.58 2.14 13.37
C SER A 121 -5.78 2.73 11.99
N TRP A 122 -5.11 3.83 11.66
CA TRP A 122 -5.21 4.47 10.36
C TRP A 122 -4.63 3.60 9.23
N ARG A 123 -3.51 2.91 9.48
CA ARG A 123 -2.90 1.97 8.53
C ARG A 123 -3.80 0.78 8.19
N LEU A 124 -4.70 0.39 9.08
CA LEU A 124 -5.70 -0.65 8.80
C LEU A 124 -6.81 -0.15 7.86
N THR A 125 -7.07 1.17 7.86
CA THR A 125 -8.07 1.80 6.98
C THR A 125 -7.49 2.24 5.64
N GLU A 126 -6.16 2.42 5.55
CA GLU A 126 -5.48 2.89 4.36
C GLU A 126 -4.94 1.73 3.52
N PHE A 127 -5.31 1.67 2.24
CA PHE A 127 -4.87 0.63 1.30
C PHE A 127 -3.53 0.95 0.61
N ARG A 128 -2.93 2.10 0.91
CA ARG A 128 -1.65 2.56 0.34
C ARG A 128 -0.47 2.00 1.12
N SER A 129 0.69 1.96 0.46
CA SER A 129 1.91 1.49 1.11
C SER A 129 2.46 2.57 2.04
N THR A 130 2.65 2.20 3.31
CA THR A 130 3.10 3.09 4.39
C THR A 130 4.38 2.56 5.00
N GLN A 131 5.35 3.43 5.29
CA GLN A 131 6.55 3.09 6.04
C GLN A 131 6.80 4.10 7.14
N VAL A 132 7.24 3.61 8.31
CA VAL A 132 7.60 4.42 9.46
C VAL A 132 9.09 4.28 9.70
N ILE A 133 9.76 5.40 9.91
CA ILE A 133 11.20 5.47 10.19
C ILE A 133 11.40 6.25 11.49
N THR A 134 12.32 5.78 12.31
CA THR A 134 12.72 6.46 13.54
C THR A 134 13.71 7.57 13.22
N VAL A 135 13.45 8.79 13.67
CA VAL A 135 14.31 9.95 13.43
C VAL A 135 15.07 10.28 14.72
N PRO A 136 16.41 10.19 14.73
CA PRO A 136 17.20 10.50 15.92
C PRO A 136 17.14 11.99 16.25
N LYS A 137 17.14 12.33 17.55
CA LYS A 137 17.08 13.71 18.06
C LYS A 137 18.18 13.95 19.10
N GLY A 138 19.44 13.72 18.72
CA GLY A 138 20.56 13.80 19.66
C GLY A 138 20.35 12.89 20.88
N ASP A 139 20.42 13.46 22.09
CA ASP A 139 20.18 12.77 23.36
C ASP A 139 18.69 12.69 23.78
N GLU A 140 17.78 13.30 23.02
CA GLU A 140 16.34 13.21 23.27
C GLU A 140 15.73 11.92 22.69
N PRO A 141 14.54 11.50 23.18
CA PRO A 141 13.84 10.39 22.57
C PRO A 141 13.60 10.67 21.07
N PRO A 142 13.73 9.65 20.21
CA PRO A 142 13.60 9.85 18.78
C PRO A 142 12.15 10.18 18.39
N GLY A 143 12.01 10.94 17.30
CA GLY A 143 10.73 11.15 16.64
C GLY A 143 10.44 10.08 15.60
N HIS A 144 9.38 10.30 14.83
CA HIS A 144 8.95 9.38 13.78
C HIS A 144 8.64 10.08 12.46
N LEU A 145 9.09 9.51 11.36
CA LEU A 145 8.76 9.94 10.00
C LEU A 145 7.87 8.88 9.36
N LEU A 146 6.65 9.27 9.00
CA LEU A 146 5.72 8.48 8.20
C LEU A 146 5.90 8.85 6.73
N LEU A 147 6.05 7.83 5.89
CA LEU A 147 6.07 7.94 4.43
C LEU A 147 4.89 7.16 3.86
N VAL A 148 4.18 7.74 2.90
CA VAL A 148 3.08 7.11 2.18
C VAL A 148 3.37 7.23 0.69
N ALA A 149 3.54 6.09 0.02
CA ALA A 149 3.73 6.05 -1.43
C ALA A 149 2.47 5.59 -2.16
N SER A 150 2.34 6.03 -3.40
CA SER A 150 1.32 5.49 -4.31
C SER A 150 1.72 4.08 -4.73
N SER A 151 0.77 3.14 -4.66
CA SER A 151 0.86 1.85 -5.37
C SER A 151 0.49 1.98 -6.85
N GLU A 152 -0.09 3.11 -7.26
CA GLU A 152 -0.35 3.42 -8.66
C GLU A 152 0.97 3.68 -9.39
N LEU A 153 1.34 2.78 -10.31
CA LEU A 153 2.39 3.03 -11.29
C LEU A 153 2.03 4.26 -12.15
N PRO A 154 3.03 5.07 -12.56
CA PRO A 154 2.81 6.18 -13.51
C PRO A 154 2.32 5.71 -14.88
#